data_AF-A0A0P1A9W0-F1
#
_entry.id   AF-A0A0P1A9W0-F1
#
_cell.length_a   1.000
_cell.length_b   1.000
_cell.length_c   1.000
_cell.angle_alpha   90.00
_cell.angle_beta   90.00
_cell.angle_gamma   90.00
#
_symmetry.space_group_name_H-M   'P 1'
#
loop_
_entity.id
_entity.type
_entity.pdbx_description
1 polymer ?
#
loop_
_entity_poly.entity_id
_entity_poly.type
_entity_poly.pdbx_seq_one_letter_code
_entity_poly.pdbx_strand_id
1 'polypeptide(L)'
;MQTGGYEFSTAPRSVATRRIKSSTIVNGDGERSQNIMFNKRVHRGSAYVIREETPDSPGRRGGESRKLNTLTTRAARYQKQEQQRLQDQPPTTPPPINGRTHMDVQTDSYLEELTDRIPEVDVDTQTDALLNLHPPITFVPLPSGVDVATQIEINDLFDFDLEVEPILEVLVGKGLELGMLELLEENELQDIFQRQQLFEQARNAELVEVQRLEAEAKRRFAEKQRRLDQETARIAAQAELEEKVAARASAKNYLTSLHAQVFDTLVESGYFFDPLAKDIKVNFLPELFENAASRAHQLDVGRRLLDTILIDALERAN
;
A
#
# COMPACT_ATOMS: atom_id res chain seq x y z
N MET A 1 -53.65 7.32 17.53
CA MET A 1 -52.41 6.68 17.99
C MET A 1 -52.47 5.22 17.56
N GLN A 2 -51.72 4.84 16.54
CA GLN A 2 -51.63 3.45 16.06
C GLN A 2 -50.30 2.87 16.52
N THR A 3 -50.34 1.92 17.44
CA THR A 3 -49.20 1.10 17.86
C THR A 3 -49.05 -0.05 16.86
N GLY A 4 -48.10 0.07 15.94
CA GLY A 4 -47.74 -0.99 15.01
C GLY A 4 -46.96 -2.09 15.71
N GLY A 5 -47.63 -3.19 16.08
CA GLY A 5 -47.00 -4.42 16.56
C GLY A 5 -46.51 -5.26 15.39
N TYR A 6 -45.25 -5.70 15.46
CA TYR A 6 -44.64 -6.60 14.48
C TYR A 6 -45.10 -8.04 14.79
N GLU A 7 -45.92 -8.64 13.92
CA GLU A 7 -46.43 -10.00 14.06
C GLU A 7 -45.66 -10.96 13.14
N PHE A 8 -45.08 -12.02 13.70
CA PHE A 8 -44.37 -13.05 12.94
C PHE A 8 -45.33 -14.18 12.55
N SER A 9 -45.39 -14.53 11.26
CA SER A 9 -46.35 -15.50 10.69
C SER A 9 -46.03 -16.98 10.98
N THR A 10 -45.00 -17.29 11.76
CA THR A 10 -44.65 -18.68 12.11
C THR A 10 -44.12 -18.80 13.54
N ALA A 11 -44.58 -19.82 14.27
CA ALA A 11 -44.11 -20.09 15.63
C ALA A 11 -42.64 -20.58 15.62
N PRO A 12 -41.76 -20.08 16.52
CA PRO A 12 -40.37 -20.47 16.55
C PRO A 12 -40.24 -21.95 16.92
N ARG A 13 -39.58 -22.72 16.07
CA ARG A 13 -39.30 -24.15 16.29
C ARG A 13 -37.79 -24.37 16.39
N SER A 14 -37.35 -25.11 17.41
CA SER A 14 -35.93 -25.41 17.60
C SER A 14 -35.41 -26.39 16.53
N VAL A 15 -34.19 -26.13 16.04
CA VAL A 15 -33.53 -26.94 15.01
C VAL A 15 -33.00 -28.24 15.64
N ALA A 16 -33.48 -29.39 15.18
CA ALA A 16 -32.99 -30.69 15.61
C ALA A 16 -31.57 -30.95 15.09
N THR A 17 -30.62 -31.21 15.98
CA THR A 17 -29.24 -31.55 15.61
C THR A 17 -29.13 -33.03 15.24
N ARG A 18 -29.20 -33.33 13.94
CA ARG A 18 -28.80 -34.66 13.43
C ARG A 18 -27.27 -34.79 13.52
N ARG A 19 -26.78 -35.68 14.39
CA ARG A 19 -25.38 -36.13 14.36
C ARG A 19 -25.16 -37.02 13.14
N ILE A 20 -24.59 -36.45 12.08
CA ILE A 20 -24.01 -37.21 10.98
C ILE A 20 -22.61 -37.64 11.43
N LYS A 21 -22.37 -38.95 11.52
CA LYS A 21 -21.01 -39.51 11.62
C LYS A 21 -20.40 -39.44 10.23
N SER A 22 -19.41 -38.58 10.01
CA SER A 22 -18.66 -38.57 8.76
C SER A 22 -17.59 -39.67 8.78
N SER A 23 -17.70 -40.52 7.77
CA SER A 23 -16.72 -41.53 7.38
C SER A 23 -15.44 -40.88 6.85
N THR A 24 -14.32 -41.51 7.16
CA THR A 24 -12.97 -41.31 6.61
C THR A 24 -12.96 -41.18 5.09
N ILE A 25 -12.37 -40.11 4.55
CA ILE A 25 -11.82 -40.07 3.18
C ILE A 25 -10.48 -39.30 3.17
N VAL A 26 -9.45 -40.04 2.80
CA VAL A 26 -8.35 -39.78 1.85
C VAL A 26 -7.94 -38.33 1.50
N ASN A 27 -6.63 -38.11 1.60
CA ASN A 27 -5.72 -37.13 0.96
C ASN A 27 -6.28 -36.17 -0.10
N GLY A 28 -6.00 -34.88 0.12
CA GLY A 28 -6.02 -33.78 -0.84
C GLY A 28 -5.92 -32.46 -0.09
N ASP A 29 -4.99 -31.57 -0.48
CA ASP A 29 -4.72 -30.26 0.12
C ASP A 29 -5.93 -29.31 0.07
N GLY A 30 -6.86 -29.51 0.99
CA GLY A 30 -8.01 -28.65 1.21
C GLY A 30 -8.04 -28.21 2.67
N GLU A 31 -7.96 -26.90 2.91
CA GLU A 31 -8.12 -26.27 4.20
C GLU A 31 -9.30 -26.91 4.97
N ARG A 32 -9.02 -27.51 6.12
CA ARG A 32 -10.06 -27.97 7.04
C ARG A 32 -10.98 -26.78 7.32
N SER A 33 -12.28 -26.94 7.09
CA SER A 33 -13.29 -25.95 7.48
C SER A 33 -13.24 -25.76 9.00
N GLN A 34 -12.40 -24.83 9.45
CA GLN A 34 -12.31 -24.46 10.85
C GLN A 34 -13.49 -23.54 11.16
N ASN A 35 -14.22 -23.90 12.21
CA ASN A 35 -15.29 -23.08 12.75
C ASN A 35 -14.77 -21.64 12.93
N ILE A 36 -15.55 -20.65 12.50
CA ILE A 36 -15.18 -19.23 12.48
C ILE A 36 -14.68 -18.80 13.86
N MET A 37 -15.20 -19.40 14.94
CA MET A 37 -14.79 -19.23 16.34
C MET A 37 -13.32 -19.56 16.66
N PHE A 38 -12.61 -20.30 15.80
CA PHE A 38 -11.19 -20.64 15.96
C PHE A 38 -10.31 -20.11 14.82
N ASN A 39 -10.89 -19.30 13.92
CA ASN A 39 -10.15 -18.69 12.82
C ASN A 39 -9.24 -17.57 13.36
N LYS A 40 -7.93 -17.71 13.14
CA LYS A 40 -6.88 -16.79 13.62
C LYS A 40 -6.94 -15.41 13.00
N ARG A 41 -7.59 -15.27 11.83
CA ARG A 41 -7.75 -13.99 11.12
C ARG A 41 -8.91 -13.15 11.68
N VAL A 42 -9.78 -13.74 12.50
CA VAL A 42 -10.94 -13.05 13.06
C VAL A 42 -10.59 -12.53 14.45
N HIS A 43 -10.35 -11.22 14.54
CA HIS A 43 -10.12 -10.52 15.80
C HIS A 43 -11.42 -10.50 16.61
N ARG A 44 -11.38 -10.98 17.85
CA ARG A 44 -12.53 -10.96 18.76
C ARG A 44 -12.25 -9.93 19.84
N GLY A 45 -12.99 -8.83 19.83
CA GLY A 45 -12.85 -7.73 20.79
C GLY A 45 -12.58 -6.39 20.12
N SER A 46 -12.69 -5.32 20.92
CA SER A 46 -12.47 -3.94 20.51
C SER A 46 -10.98 -3.69 20.19
N ALA A 47 -10.71 -2.94 19.11
CA ALA A 47 -9.36 -2.70 18.57
C ALA A 47 -8.49 -1.70 19.36
N TYR A 48 -8.95 -1.26 20.55
CA TYR A 48 -8.32 -0.21 21.35
C TYR A 48 -7.77 -0.68 22.71
N VAL A 49 -7.47 -1.98 22.87
CA VAL A 49 -6.85 -2.50 24.09
C VAL A 49 -5.44 -2.99 23.76
N ILE A 50 -4.45 -2.35 24.38
CA ILE A 50 -3.05 -2.74 24.37
C ILE A 50 -2.96 -4.19 24.84
N ARG A 51 -2.23 -5.02 24.09
CA ARG A 51 -2.02 -6.45 24.38
C ARG A 51 -1.45 -6.63 25.81
N GLU A 52 -2.26 -7.17 26.71
CA GLU A 52 -1.75 -8.07 27.74
C GLU A 52 -1.74 -9.47 27.14
N GLU A 53 -0.55 -10.07 27.06
CA GLU A 53 -0.37 -11.41 26.56
C GLU A 53 -1.10 -12.41 27.46
N THR A 54 -2.15 -13.04 26.90
CA THR A 54 -2.80 -14.16 27.57
C THR A 54 -1.94 -15.41 27.40
N PRO A 55 -1.76 -16.23 28.46
CA PRO A 55 -0.89 -17.38 28.40
C PRO A 55 -1.46 -18.46 27.49
N ASP A 56 -0.61 -18.92 26.59
CA ASP A 56 -0.87 -19.88 25.52
C ASP A 56 -1.47 -21.20 26.06
N SER A 57 -2.53 -21.69 25.41
CA SER A 57 -3.13 -22.99 25.73
C SER A 57 -2.26 -24.12 25.16
N PRO A 58 -1.97 -25.20 25.92
CA PRO A 58 -0.82 -26.05 25.65
C PRO A 58 -1.12 -27.09 24.56
N GLY A 59 -0.88 -26.72 23.30
CA GLY A 59 -1.01 -27.59 22.14
C GLY A 59 0.30 -27.81 21.40
N ARG A 60 0.95 -28.96 21.66
CA ARG A 60 2.02 -29.58 20.85
C ARG A 60 3.30 -28.76 20.63
N ARG A 61 4.18 -28.69 21.63
CA ARG A 61 5.66 -28.77 21.47
C ARG A 61 6.30 -29.30 22.76
N GLY A 62 7.35 -30.12 22.64
CA GLY A 62 8.31 -30.44 23.71
C GLY A 62 7.86 -31.47 24.77
N GLY A 63 8.40 -32.69 24.69
CA GLY A 63 8.07 -33.82 25.55
C GLY A 63 8.76 -33.87 26.92
N GLU A 64 9.37 -32.79 27.42
CA GLU A 64 10.25 -32.88 28.61
C GLU A 64 9.83 -31.97 29.78
N SER A 65 9.12 -30.86 29.56
CA SER A 65 8.79 -29.90 30.63
C SER A 65 7.54 -30.24 31.47
N ARG A 66 6.79 -31.30 31.15
CA ARG A 66 5.58 -31.71 31.90
C ARG A 66 5.85 -32.57 33.15
N LYS A 67 7.06 -33.14 33.29
CA LYS A 67 7.39 -34.01 34.43
C LYS A 67 7.79 -33.23 35.69
N LEU A 68 8.23 -31.98 35.55
CA LEU A 68 8.70 -31.17 36.69
C LEU A 68 7.54 -30.48 37.43
N ASN A 69 6.54 -29.96 36.72
CA ASN A 69 5.38 -29.30 37.34
C ASN A 69 4.42 -30.25 38.08
N THR A 70 4.46 -31.55 37.79
CA THR A 70 3.63 -32.54 38.50
C THR A 70 4.25 -33.00 39.83
N LEU A 71 5.57 -32.86 40.00
CA LEU A 71 6.28 -33.16 41.25
C LEU A 71 6.18 -32.00 42.26
N THR A 72 6.33 -30.75 41.81
CA THR A 72 6.18 -29.56 42.67
C THR A 72 4.77 -29.39 43.21
N THR A 73 3.75 -29.67 42.39
CA THR A 73 2.34 -29.62 42.80
C THR A 73 1.96 -30.75 43.79
N ARG A 74 2.70 -31.88 43.80
CA ARG A 74 2.53 -32.96 44.80
C ARG A 74 3.24 -32.64 46.11
N ALA A 75 4.45 -32.09 46.07
CA ALA A 75 5.19 -31.68 47.28
C ALA A 75 4.44 -30.61 48.09
N ALA A 76 3.85 -29.61 47.42
CA ALA A 76 3.05 -28.57 48.08
C ALA A 76 1.79 -29.13 48.77
N ARG A 77 1.20 -30.22 48.26
CA ARG A 77 0.04 -30.88 48.89
C ARG A 77 0.45 -31.68 50.13
N TYR A 78 1.60 -32.36 50.11
CA TYR A 78 2.13 -33.07 51.27
C TYR A 78 2.44 -32.12 52.44
N GLN A 79 3.09 -30.98 52.16
CA GLN A 79 3.38 -29.96 53.20
C GLN A 79 2.11 -29.37 53.83
N LYS A 80 1.07 -29.12 53.03
CA LYS A 80 -0.21 -28.58 53.51
C LYS A 80 -0.98 -29.59 54.39
N GLN A 81 -0.86 -30.88 54.08
CA GLN A 81 -1.47 -31.96 54.86
C GLN A 81 -0.73 -32.22 56.17
N GLU A 82 0.59 -32.00 56.20
CA GLU A 82 1.43 -32.11 57.39
C GLU A 82 1.18 -30.97 58.39
N GLN A 83 0.98 -29.73 57.90
CA GLN A 83 0.57 -28.59 58.73
C GLN A 83 -0.82 -28.78 59.36
N GLN A 84 -1.77 -29.39 58.63
CA GLN A 84 -3.10 -29.69 59.20
C GLN A 84 -3.03 -30.79 60.27
N ARG A 85 -2.18 -31.82 60.09
CA ARG A 85 -1.96 -32.86 61.11
C ARG A 85 -1.30 -32.34 62.40
N LEU A 86 -0.56 -31.23 62.34
CA LEU A 86 0.03 -30.58 63.52
C LEU A 86 -0.98 -29.70 64.27
N GLN A 87 -2.01 -29.18 63.59
CA GLN A 87 -3.07 -28.38 64.21
C GLN A 87 -4.18 -29.22 64.87
N ASP A 88 -4.42 -30.45 64.41
CA ASP A 88 -5.46 -31.33 64.93
C ASP A 88 -5.02 -32.20 66.15
N GLN A 89 -3.90 -31.90 66.80
CA GLN A 89 -3.53 -32.59 68.03
C GLN A 89 -4.24 -31.99 69.24
N PRO A 90 -4.88 -32.80 70.11
CA PRO A 90 -5.47 -32.30 71.35
C PRO A 90 -4.38 -31.66 72.22
N PRO A 91 -4.68 -30.56 72.94
CA PRO A 91 -3.69 -29.90 73.79
C PRO A 91 -3.19 -30.88 74.85
N THR A 92 -1.92 -31.28 74.74
CA THR A 92 -1.25 -32.15 75.70
C THR A 92 -0.98 -31.36 76.98
N THR A 93 -1.21 -31.98 78.14
CA THR A 93 -0.82 -31.41 79.42
C THR A 93 0.70 -31.19 79.44
N PRO A 94 1.17 -29.99 79.84
CA PRO A 94 2.60 -29.68 79.82
C PRO A 94 3.39 -30.64 80.73
N PRO A 95 4.67 -30.91 80.41
CA PRO A 95 5.48 -31.86 81.16
C PRO A 95 5.66 -31.41 82.62
N PRO A 96 5.77 -32.38 83.56
CA PRO A 96 5.97 -32.06 84.97
C PRO A 96 7.32 -31.37 85.19
N ILE A 97 7.32 -30.40 86.10
CA ILE A 97 8.54 -29.71 86.53
C ILE A 97 9.47 -30.72 87.23
N ASN A 98 10.77 -30.63 86.96
CA ASN A 98 11.79 -31.55 87.47
C ASN A 98 11.65 -31.77 88.99
N GLY A 99 11.52 -33.04 89.40
CA GLY A 99 11.38 -33.46 90.80
C GLY A 99 9.93 -33.62 91.30
N ARG A 100 8.91 -33.44 90.44
CA ARG A 100 7.51 -33.72 90.77
C ARG A 100 6.90 -34.67 89.74
N THR A 101 6.01 -35.56 90.18
CA THR A 101 5.20 -36.42 89.30
C THR A 101 3.78 -35.86 89.24
N HIS A 102 3.16 -35.85 88.06
CA HIS A 102 1.74 -35.55 87.93
C HIS A 102 0.92 -36.64 88.64
N MET A 103 -0.13 -36.25 89.36
CA MET A 103 -1.05 -37.15 90.03
C MET A 103 -2.47 -36.76 89.61
N ASP A 104 -3.27 -37.74 89.20
CA ASP A 104 -4.65 -37.51 88.81
C ASP A 104 -5.49 -37.23 90.06
N VAL A 105 -6.07 -36.03 90.12
CA VAL A 105 -7.00 -35.63 91.18
C VAL A 105 -8.42 -35.98 90.72
N GLN A 106 -9.20 -36.62 91.59
CA GLN A 106 -10.60 -36.95 91.28
C GLN A 106 -11.43 -35.67 91.16
N THR A 107 -11.69 -35.25 89.91
CA THR A 107 -12.49 -34.06 89.57
C THR A 107 -13.97 -34.37 89.32
N ASP A 108 -14.41 -35.57 89.66
CA ASP A 108 -15.83 -35.93 89.57
C ASP A 108 -16.62 -35.14 90.62
N SER A 109 -17.66 -34.44 90.18
CA SER A 109 -18.51 -33.63 91.05
C SER A 109 -19.32 -34.54 91.97
N TYR A 110 -18.85 -34.76 93.20
CA TYR A 110 -19.56 -35.53 94.22
C TYR A 110 -20.51 -34.59 94.98
N LEU A 111 -21.72 -34.41 94.46
CA LEU A 111 -22.78 -33.63 95.11
C LEU A 111 -23.75 -34.59 95.82
N GLU A 112 -23.76 -34.57 97.15
CA GLU A 112 -24.86 -35.14 97.93
C GLU A 112 -26.03 -34.15 97.99
N GLU A 113 -27.19 -34.51 97.46
CA GLU A 113 -28.41 -33.71 97.59
C GLU A 113 -28.97 -33.84 99.02
N LEU A 114 -28.72 -32.84 99.87
CA LEU A 114 -29.39 -32.69 101.16
C LEU A 114 -30.87 -32.33 100.91
N THR A 115 -31.76 -33.31 101.06
CA THR A 115 -33.20 -33.23 100.75
C THR A 115 -34.06 -32.80 101.94
N ASP A 116 -33.55 -31.96 102.84
CA ASP A 116 -34.33 -31.47 103.98
C ASP A 116 -34.47 -29.94 103.93
N ARG A 117 -35.71 -29.46 103.74
CA ARG A 117 -36.04 -28.03 103.77
C ARG A 117 -36.12 -27.57 105.22
N ILE A 118 -35.28 -26.60 105.59
CA ILE A 118 -35.32 -25.96 106.90
C ILE A 118 -36.68 -25.24 107.05
N PRO A 119 -37.40 -25.36 108.18
CA PRO A 119 -38.63 -24.62 108.39
C PRO A 119 -38.32 -23.12 108.54
N GLU A 120 -38.83 -22.32 107.60
CA GLU A 120 -38.76 -20.85 107.64
C GLU A 120 -39.75 -20.34 108.69
N VAL A 121 -39.26 -19.51 109.62
CA VAL A 121 -40.08 -18.85 110.66
C VAL A 121 -40.13 -17.37 110.31
N ASP A 122 -41.31 -16.90 109.92
CA ASP A 122 -41.56 -15.49 109.68
C ASP A 122 -41.65 -14.75 111.03
N VAL A 123 -40.80 -13.73 111.20
CA VAL A 123 -40.81 -12.82 112.33
C VAL A 123 -41.06 -11.41 111.82
N ASP A 124 -42.25 -10.88 112.07
CA ASP A 124 -42.59 -9.51 111.72
C ASP A 124 -41.99 -8.53 112.73
N THR A 125 -41.02 -7.72 112.30
CA THR A 125 -40.56 -6.55 113.04
C THR A 125 -41.24 -5.29 112.52
N GLN A 126 -42.00 -4.61 113.38
CA GLN A 126 -42.58 -3.30 113.09
C GLN A 126 -41.46 -2.24 113.07
N THR A 127 -40.97 -1.90 111.88
CA THR A 127 -40.11 -0.73 111.66
C THR A 127 -40.91 0.42 111.09
N ASP A 128 -40.93 1.53 111.82
CA ASP A 128 -41.60 2.77 111.45
C ASP A 128 -41.05 3.31 110.11
N ALA A 129 -41.95 3.71 109.21
CA ALA A 129 -41.59 4.18 107.90
C ALA A 129 -41.19 5.66 107.96
N LEU A 130 -40.06 5.99 107.29
CA LEU A 130 -39.59 7.33 106.91
C LEU A 130 -38.53 7.98 107.83
N LEU A 131 -37.26 7.67 107.53
CA LEU A 131 -36.19 8.66 107.61
C LEU A 131 -35.61 8.84 106.21
N ASN A 132 -35.57 10.08 105.72
CA ASN A 132 -34.88 10.42 104.47
C ASN A 132 -33.37 10.23 104.69
N LEU A 133 -32.83 9.07 104.29
CA LEU A 133 -31.39 8.89 104.22
C LEU A 133 -30.84 9.76 103.08
N HIS A 134 -29.82 10.57 103.37
CA HIS A 134 -29.07 11.27 102.33
C HIS A 134 -28.47 10.21 101.38
N PRO A 135 -28.46 10.42 100.05
CA PRO A 135 -27.83 9.47 99.14
C PRO A 135 -26.39 9.20 99.58
N PRO A 136 -25.94 7.94 99.60
CA PRO A 136 -24.61 7.59 100.08
C PRO A 136 -23.56 8.31 99.22
N ILE A 137 -22.68 9.05 99.87
CA ILE A 137 -21.57 9.71 99.19
C ILE A 137 -20.61 8.60 98.75
N THR A 138 -20.51 8.33 97.45
CA THR A 138 -19.57 7.35 96.92
C THR A 138 -18.15 7.82 97.21
N PHE A 139 -17.40 7.06 98.01
CA PHE A 139 -16.00 7.35 98.29
C PHE A 139 -15.18 7.14 97.01
N VAL A 140 -14.67 8.23 96.45
CA VAL A 140 -13.63 8.20 95.41
C VAL A 140 -12.29 8.31 96.13
N PRO A 141 -11.46 7.25 96.15
CA PRO A 141 -10.13 7.34 96.75
C PRO A 141 -9.32 8.41 96.02
N LEU A 142 -8.56 9.22 96.76
CA LEU A 142 -7.57 10.09 96.14
C LEU A 142 -6.56 9.19 95.40
N PRO A 143 -6.19 9.49 94.14
CA PRO A 143 -5.17 8.72 93.45
C PRO A 143 -3.88 8.77 94.30
N SER A 144 -3.46 7.61 94.78
CA SER A 144 -2.20 7.42 95.50
C SER A 144 -1.23 6.75 94.55
N GLY A 145 -0.24 7.51 94.08
CA GLY A 145 0.77 7.12 93.11
C GLY A 145 1.69 8.30 92.80
N VAL A 146 2.86 8.01 92.25
CA VAL A 146 3.75 9.05 91.70
C VAL A 146 3.44 9.15 90.21
N ASP A 147 3.04 10.33 89.76
CA ASP A 147 2.80 10.58 88.34
C ASP A 147 4.13 10.55 87.57
N VAL A 148 4.22 9.69 86.56
CA VAL A 148 5.37 9.59 85.66
C VAL A 148 4.88 9.84 84.23
N ALA A 149 5.46 10.83 83.57
CA ALA A 149 5.25 11.06 82.15
C ALA A 149 6.45 10.53 81.35
N THR A 150 6.19 9.75 80.31
CA THR A 150 7.19 9.30 79.33
C THR A 150 6.89 9.98 78.01
N GLN A 151 7.86 10.71 77.46
CA GLN A 151 7.78 11.35 76.16
C GLN A 151 8.89 10.80 75.26
N ILE A 152 8.53 10.46 74.02
CA ILE A 152 9.48 10.13 72.97
C ILE A 152 9.89 11.44 72.30
N GLU A 153 11.19 11.70 72.25
CA GLU A 153 11.76 12.89 71.62
C GLU A 153 11.95 12.70 70.11
N ILE A 154 12.11 13.80 69.39
CA ILE A 154 12.36 13.76 67.94
C ILE A 154 13.68 12.99 67.69
N ASN A 155 13.61 11.96 66.84
CA ASN A 155 14.70 11.03 66.49
C ASN A 155 15.01 9.91 67.51
N ASP A 156 14.19 9.69 68.53
CA ASP A 156 14.41 8.61 69.52
C ASP A 156 14.09 7.21 68.97
N LEU A 157 13.25 7.12 67.93
CA LEU A 157 12.80 5.86 67.30
C LEU A 157 13.17 5.76 65.81
N PHE A 158 14.06 6.62 65.32
CA PHE A 158 14.42 6.63 63.90
C PHE A 158 15.28 5.41 63.54
N ASP A 159 14.78 4.58 62.63
CA ASP A 159 15.54 3.47 62.03
C ASP A 159 15.96 3.84 60.62
N PHE A 160 17.25 4.04 60.42
CA PHE A 160 17.80 4.46 59.13
C PHE A 160 17.55 3.42 58.03
N ASP A 161 17.66 2.13 58.35
CA ASP A 161 17.60 1.07 57.35
C ASP A 161 16.16 0.93 56.79
N LEU A 162 15.16 1.14 57.65
CA LEU A 162 13.74 1.17 57.27
C LEU A 162 13.42 2.41 56.41
N GLU A 163 13.88 3.58 56.84
CA GLU A 163 13.50 4.86 56.23
C GLU A 163 14.24 5.15 54.92
N VAL A 164 15.43 4.58 54.72
CA VAL A 164 16.22 4.74 53.49
C VAL A 164 15.77 3.81 52.36
N GLU A 165 15.13 2.69 52.68
CA GLU A 165 14.65 1.68 51.73
C GLU A 165 13.79 2.28 50.58
N PRO A 166 12.73 3.08 50.84
CA PRO A 166 11.92 3.67 49.78
C PRO A 166 12.68 4.70 48.93
N ILE A 167 13.67 5.39 49.52
CA ILE A 167 14.49 6.38 48.80
C ILE A 167 15.41 5.65 47.82
N LEU A 168 16.04 4.56 48.25
CA LEU A 168 16.91 3.75 47.40
C LEU A 168 16.13 3.02 46.31
N GLU A 169 14.93 2.50 46.62
CA GLU A 169 14.07 1.87 45.62
C GLU A 169 13.74 2.83 44.47
N VAL A 170 13.33 4.07 44.80
CA VAL A 170 13.03 5.09 43.80
C VAL A 170 14.29 5.51 43.03
N LEU A 171 15.42 5.69 43.72
CA LEU A 171 16.66 6.15 43.08
C LEU A 171 17.20 5.11 42.10
N VAL A 172 17.28 3.84 42.53
CA VAL A 172 17.75 2.74 41.69
C VAL A 172 16.73 2.47 40.57
N GLY A 173 15.44 2.42 40.90
CA GLY A 173 14.38 2.23 39.91
C GLY A 173 14.42 3.29 38.82
N LYS A 174 14.54 4.56 39.20
CA LYS A 174 14.60 5.67 38.23
C LYS A 174 15.90 5.66 37.43
N GLY A 175 17.03 5.32 38.06
CA GLY A 175 18.31 5.20 37.37
C GLY A 175 18.29 4.11 36.29
N LEU A 176 17.72 2.95 36.61
CA LEU A 176 17.57 1.85 35.65
C LEU A 176 16.56 2.17 34.54
N GLU A 177 15.44 2.80 34.87
CA GLU A 177 14.43 3.23 33.90
C GLU A 177 15.03 4.23 32.89
N LEU A 178 15.73 5.26 33.39
CA LEU A 178 16.35 6.27 32.54
C LEU A 178 17.43 5.64 31.65
N GLY A 179 18.30 4.80 32.20
CA GLY A 179 19.34 4.11 31.42
C GLY A 179 18.76 3.17 30.36
N MET A 180 17.63 2.51 30.64
CA MET A 180 16.93 1.69 29.65
C MET A 180 16.35 2.54 28.52
N LEU A 181 15.74 3.69 28.83
CA LEU A 181 15.18 4.61 27.85
C LEU A 181 16.26 5.17 26.92
N GLU A 182 17.39 5.61 27.49
CA GLU A 182 18.55 6.11 26.73
C GLU A 182 19.08 5.03 25.78
N LEU A 183 19.26 3.81 26.26
CA LEU A 183 19.73 2.70 25.42
C LEU A 183 18.75 2.35 24.29
N LEU A 184 17.44 2.42 24.54
CA LEU A 184 16.44 2.20 23.50
C LEU A 184 16.46 3.31 22.44
N GLU A 185 16.59 4.57 22.86
CA GLU A 185 16.72 5.71 21.96
C GLU A 185 17.98 5.60 21.09
N GLU A 186 19.12 5.26 21.70
CA GLU A 186 20.37 5.05 20.96
C GLU A 186 20.23 3.96 19.90
N ASN A 187 19.62 2.82 20.24
CA ASN A 187 19.40 1.75 19.28
C ASN A 187 18.46 2.16 18.14
N GLU A 188 17.37 2.88 18.45
CA GLU A 188 16.45 3.38 17.43
C GLU A 188 17.16 4.35 16.46
N LEU A 189 17.99 5.26 16.99
CA LEU A 189 18.78 6.17 16.17
C LEU A 189 19.76 5.41 15.26
N GLN A 190 20.40 4.34 15.75
CA GLN A 190 21.27 3.50 14.93
C GLN A 190 20.50 2.81 13.81
N ASP A 191 19.32 2.27 14.09
CA ASP A 191 18.46 1.61 13.09
C ASP A 191 17.98 2.59 12.02
N ILE A 192 17.55 3.80 12.42
CA ILE A 192 17.16 4.86 11.49
C ILE A 192 18.33 5.24 10.59
N PHE A 193 19.52 5.43 11.18
CA PHE A 193 20.72 5.78 10.44
C PHE A 193 21.11 4.71 9.42
N GLN A 194 21.11 3.43 9.82
CA GLN A 194 21.38 2.31 8.91
C GLN A 194 20.36 2.26 7.76
N ARG A 195 19.08 2.44 8.08
CA ARG A 195 18.02 2.48 7.06
C ARG A 195 18.20 3.64 6.09
N GLN A 196 18.57 4.83 6.58
CA GLN A 196 18.85 5.99 5.74
C GLN A 196 20.04 5.73 4.83
N GLN A 197 21.14 5.18 5.35
CA GLN A 197 22.31 4.85 4.54
C GLN A 197 21.98 3.85 3.42
N LEU A 198 21.25 2.77 3.73
CA LEU A 198 20.85 1.79 2.73
C LEU A 198 19.96 2.42 1.65
N PHE A 199 19.03 3.30 2.05
CA PHE A 199 18.17 4.02 1.12
C PHE A 199 18.98 4.96 0.21
N GLU A 200 19.93 5.72 0.77
CA GLU A 200 20.79 6.61 0.00
C GLU A 200 21.69 5.84 -0.98
N GLN A 201 22.26 4.71 -0.55
CA GLN A 201 23.04 3.84 -1.43
C GLN A 201 22.20 3.30 -2.60
N ALA A 202 21.00 2.78 -2.31
CA ALA A 202 20.07 2.30 -3.33
C ALA A 202 19.68 3.42 -4.31
N ARG A 203 19.30 4.59 -3.78
CA ARG A 203 18.94 5.76 -4.59
C ARG A 203 20.08 6.23 -5.48
N ASN A 204 21.31 6.25 -4.96
CA ASN A 204 22.48 6.64 -5.74
C ASN A 204 22.79 5.63 -6.84
N ALA A 205 22.64 4.32 -6.57
CA ALA A 205 22.79 3.28 -7.58
C ALA A 205 21.75 3.41 -8.70
N GLU A 206 20.47 3.61 -8.33
CA GLU A 206 19.38 3.83 -9.29
C GLU A 206 19.62 5.09 -10.14
N LEU A 207 20.05 6.19 -9.52
CA LEU A 207 20.33 7.44 -10.22
C LEU A 207 21.46 7.27 -11.26
N VAL A 208 22.52 6.55 -10.92
CA VAL A 208 23.62 6.26 -11.85
C VAL A 208 23.13 5.38 -13.02
N GLU A 209 22.28 4.40 -12.75
CA GLU A 209 21.71 3.55 -13.79
C GLU A 209 20.81 4.33 -14.74
N VAL A 210 19.92 5.18 -14.22
CA VAL A 210 19.05 6.05 -15.01
C VAL A 210 19.88 6.97 -15.90
N GLN A 211 20.91 7.63 -15.35
CA GLN A 211 21.80 8.48 -16.14
C GLN A 211 22.51 7.73 -17.26
N ARG A 212 22.93 6.47 -17.00
CA ARG A 212 23.54 5.61 -18.02
C ARG A 212 22.56 5.32 -19.16
N LEU A 213 21.32 4.95 -18.84
CA LEU A 213 20.28 4.66 -19.82
C LEU A 213 19.86 5.90 -20.61
N GLU A 214 19.72 7.05 -19.95
CA GLU A 214 19.43 8.33 -20.61
C GLU A 214 20.53 8.74 -21.58
N ALA A 215 21.80 8.60 -21.18
CA ALA A 215 22.93 8.91 -22.06
C ALA A 215 22.95 7.98 -23.30
N GLU A 216 22.65 6.69 -23.11
CA GLU A 216 22.54 5.74 -24.22
C GLU A 216 21.36 6.07 -25.15
N ALA A 217 20.19 6.35 -24.58
CA ALA A 217 19.01 6.76 -25.35
C ALA A 217 19.25 8.03 -26.14
N LYS A 218 19.91 9.04 -25.54
CA LYS A 218 20.29 10.30 -26.20
C LYS A 218 21.25 10.07 -27.37
N ARG A 219 22.24 9.18 -27.20
CA ARG A 219 23.17 8.80 -28.29
C ARG A 219 22.44 8.10 -29.44
N ARG A 220 21.60 7.11 -29.14
CA ARG A 220 20.80 6.39 -30.14
C ARG A 220 19.83 7.32 -30.88
N PHE A 221 19.21 8.25 -30.16
CA PHE A 221 18.31 9.25 -30.74
C PHE A 221 19.07 10.21 -31.67
N ALA A 222 20.22 10.73 -31.24
CA ALA A 222 21.05 11.59 -32.07
C ALA A 222 21.55 10.88 -33.34
N GLU A 223 21.95 9.62 -33.24
CA GLU A 223 22.34 8.84 -34.41
C GLU A 223 21.15 8.60 -35.35
N LYS A 224 19.98 8.22 -34.81
CA LYS A 224 18.75 8.05 -35.61
C LYS A 224 18.39 9.34 -36.34
N GLN A 225 18.45 10.49 -35.66
CA GLN A 225 18.16 11.78 -36.27
C GLN A 225 19.13 12.08 -37.41
N ARG A 226 20.44 11.88 -37.19
CA ARG A 226 21.45 12.04 -38.23
C ARG A 226 21.20 11.14 -39.45
N ARG A 227 20.74 9.90 -39.24
CA ARG A 227 20.39 8.98 -40.34
C ARG A 227 19.15 9.45 -41.10
N LEU A 228 18.13 9.96 -40.40
CA LEU A 228 16.96 10.53 -41.04
C LEU A 228 17.34 11.75 -41.88
N ASP A 229 18.16 12.66 -41.36
CA ASP A 229 18.61 13.84 -42.10
C ASP A 229 19.45 13.49 -43.34
N GLN A 230 20.24 12.42 -43.27
CA GLN A 230 20.98 11.89 -44.43
C GLN A 230 20.05 11.30 -45.48
N GLU A 231 19.07 10.50 -45.08
CA GLU A 231 18.11 9.89 -46.00
C GLU A 231 17.19 10.92 -46.65
N THR A 232 16.72 11.92 -45.90
CA THR A 232 15.91 13.01 -46.46
C THR A 232 16.71 13.82 -47.49
N ALA A 233 17.97 14.14 -47.19
CA ALA A 233 18.86 14.80 -48.13
C ALA A 233 19.13 13.95 -49.39
N ARG A 234 19.33 12.62 -49.22
CA ARG A 234 19.51 11.69 -50.35
C ARG A 234 18.27 11.64 -51.24
N ILE A 235 17.09 11.54 -50.65
CA ILE A 235 15.81 11.51 -51.38
C ILE A 235 15.59 12.83 -52.13
N ALA A 236 15.85 13.97 -51.50
CA ALA A 236 15.74 15.27 -52.15
C ALA A 236 16.70 15.40 -53.34
N ALA A 237 17.96 15.01 -53.18
CA ALA A 237 18.94 15.01 -54.27
C ALA A 237 18.58 14.04 -55.39
N GLN A 238 18.02 12.88 -55.07
CA GLN A 238 17.53 11.92 -56.05
C GLN A 238 16.35 12.49 -56.85
N ALA A 239 15.38 13.12 -56.19
CA ALA A 239 14.24 13.74 -56.86
C ALA A 239 14.70 14.86 -57.83
N GLU A 240 15.65 15.70 -57.41
CA GLU A 240 16.23 16.73 -58.27
C GLU A 240 16.98 16.13 -59.47
N LEU A 241 17.71 15.03 -59.26
CA LEU A 241 18.39 14.31 -60.33
C LEU A 241 17.40 13.69 -61.31
N GLU A 242 16.34 13.06 -60.82
CA GLU A 242 15.29 12.45 -61.63
C GLU A 242 14.61 13.50 -62.51
N GLU A 243 14.28 14.67 -61.96
CA GLU A 243 13.71 15.78 -62.71
C GLU A 243 14.67 16.27 -63.81
N LYS A 244 15.95 16.47 -63.49
CA LYS A 244 16.97 16.89 -64.47
C LYS A 244 17.16 15.87 -65.58
N VAL A 245 17.17 14.57 -65.25
CA VAL A 245 17.31 13.49 -66.22
C VAL A 245 16.07 13.41 -67.11
N ALA A 246 14.86 13.51 -66.53
CA ALA A 246 13.61 13.54 -67.27
C ALA A 246 13.52 14.74 -68.23
N ALA A 247 13.88 15.94 -67.75
CA ALA A 247 13.94 17.15 -68.57
C ALA A 247 14.94 17.00 -69.73
N ARG A 248 16.13 16.46 -69.47
CA ARG A 248 17.14 16.19 -70.51
C ARG A 248 16.66 15.16 -71.53
N ALA A 249 16.02 14.08 -71.09
CA ALA A 249 15.48 13.06 -71.98
C ALA A 249 14.35 13.63 -72.85
N SER A 250 13.45 14.41 -72.24
CA SER A 250 12.37 15.12 -72.95
C SER A 250 12.92 16.09 -73.99
N ALA A 251 13.88 16.94 -73.62
CA ALA A 251 14.52 17.87 -74.54
C ALA A 251 15.24 17.15 -75.69
N LYS A 252 15.94 16.04 -75.40
CA LYS A 252 16.59 15.23 -76.44
C LYS A 252 15.57 14.67 -77.42
N ASN A 253 14.50 14.04 -76.92
CA ASN A 253 13.44 13.46 -77.75
C ASN A 253 12.75 14.53 -78.61
N TYR A 254 12.46 15.70 -78.03
CA TYR A 254 11.88 16.84 -78.74
C TYR A 254 12.82 17.36 -79.83
N LEU A 255 14.09 17.60 -79.52
CA LEU A 255 15.07 18.09 -80.50
C LEU A 255 15.30 17.11 -81.65
N THR A 256 15.28 15.80 -81.37
CA THR A 256 15.41 14.79 -82.45
C THR A 256 14.25 14.82 -83.43
N SER A 257 13.01 15.03 -82.98
CA SER A 257 11.85 15.14 -83.89
C SER A 257 11.70 16.54 -84.50
N LEU A 258 12.14 17.58 -83.79
CA LEU A 258 11.98 18.98 -84.21
C LEU A 258 12.65 19.26 -85.54
N HIS A 259 13.84 18.70 -85.80
CA HIS A 259 14.51 18.88 -87.09
C HIS A 259 13.62 18.41 -88.23
N ALA A 260 13.14 17.16 -88.21
CA ALA A 260 12.27 16.63 -89.25
C ALA A 260 11.00 17.48 -89.40
N GLN A 261 10.34 17.81 -88.29
CA GLN A 261 9.10 18.57 -88.28
C GLN A 261 9.25 20.00 -88.81
N VAL A 262 10.35 20.69 -88.49
CA VAL A 262 10.67 22.02 -89.04
C VAL A 262 10.98 21.92 -90.54
N PHE A 263 11.69 20.88 -90.98
CA PHE A 263 11.94 20.69 -92.42
C PHE A 263 10.65 20.39 -93.18
N ASP A 264 9.80 19.50 -92.68
CA ASP A 264 8.51 19.19 -93.29
C ASP A 264 7.62 20.44 -93.38
N THR A 265 7.50 21.21 -92.30
CA THR A 265 6.74 22.47 -92.32
C THR A 265 7.34 23.53 -93.26
N LEU A 266 8.67 23.61 -93.40
CA LEU A 266 9.30 24.53 -94.37
C LEU A 266 9.09 24.09 -95.82
N VAL A 267 9.05 22.77 -96.07
CA VAL A 267 8.73 22.20 -97.38
C VAL A 267 7.25 22.44 -97.72
N GLU A 268 6.34 22.18 -96.79
CA GLU A 268 4.89 22.41 -96.96
C GLU A 268 4.55 23.89 -97.14
N SER A 269 5.22 24.78 -96.41
CA SER A 269 5.08 26.24 -96.59
C SER A 269 5.72 26.77 -97.88
N GLY A 270 6.37 25.90 -98.65
CA GLY A 270 6.90 26.23 -99.98
C GLY A 270 8.16 27.09 -99.94
N TYR A 271 8.87 27.15 -98.82
CA TYR A 271 10.11 27.93 -98.69
C TYR A 271 11.29 27.27 -99.43
N PHE A 272 11.27 25.93 -99.54
CA PHE A 272 12.19 25.19 -100.40
C PHE A 272 11.63 25.09 -101.81
N PHE A 273 12.08 25.96 -102.69
CA PHE A 273 11.78 25.92 -104.13
C PHE A 273 13.05 25.66 -104.92
N ASP A 274 12.90 24.97 -106.05
CA ASP A 274 13.98 24.85 -107.03
C ASP A 274 14.24 26.24 -107.65
N PRO A 275 15.44 26.82 -107.48
CA PRO A 275 15.76 28.14 -108.03
C PRO A 275 15.58 28.18 -109.54
N LEU A 276 15.84 27.09 -110.25
CA LEU A 276 15.65 27.00 -111.70
C LEU A 276 14.15 27.06 -112.06
N ALA A 277 13.32 26.30 -111.35
CA ALA A 277 11.87 26.30 -111.59
C ALA A 277 11.23 27.67 -111.28
N LYS A 278 11.72 28.38 -110.26
CA LYS A 278 11.27 29.75 -109.94
C LYS A 278 11.70 30.74 -111.01
N ASP A 279 12.95 30.67 -111.44
CA ASP A 279 13.50 31.57 -112.47
C ASP A 279 12.78 31.37 -113.82
N ILE A 280 12.50 30.12 -114.20
CA ILE A 280 11.68 29.80 -115.38
C ILE A 280 10.27 30.38 -115.24
N LYS A 281 9.62 30.22 -114.08
CA LYS A 281 8.25 30.70 -113.87
C LYS A 281 8.15 32.23 -113.83
N VAL A 282 9.12 32.91 -113.23
CA VAL A 282 9.06 34.36 -112.97
C VAL A 282 9.67 35.17 -114.12
N ASN A 283 10.76 34.70 -114.72
CA ASN A 283 11.48 35.47 -115.75
C ASN A 283 11.21 34.92 -117.16
N PHE A 284 11.38 33.61 -117.37
CA PHE A 284 11.28 33.03 -118.71
C PHE A 284 9.85 32.92 -119.26
N LEU A 285 8.88 32.45 -118.45
CA LEU A 285 7.50 32.29 -118.92
C LEU A 285 6.86 33.62 -119.33
N PRO A 286 6.98 34.73 -118.56
CA PRO A 286 6.46 36.03 -118.99
C PRO A 286 7.12 36.51 -120.26
N GLU A 287 8.45 36.38 -120.39
CA GLU A 287 9.17 36.75 -121.61
C GLU A 287 8.71 35.92 -122.82
N LEU A 288 8.50 34.61 -122.65
CA LEU A 288 7.99 33.73 -123.69
C LEU A 288 6.56 34.11 -124.09
N PHE A 289 5.68 34.39 -123.13
CA PHE A 289 4.30 34.80 -123.39
C PHE A 289 4.23 36.18 -124.05
N GLU A 290 5.07 37.13 -123.64
CA GLU A 290 5.16 38.46 -124.25
C GLU A 290 5.69 38.37 -125.69
N ASN A 291 6.71 37.55 -125.94
CA ASN A 291 7.21 37.26 -127.28
C ASN A 291 6.18 36.52 -128.16
N ALA A 292 5.39 35.61 -127.59
CA ALA A 292 4.31 34.94 -128.31
C ALA A 292 3.16 35.90 -128.62
N ALA A 293 2.79 36.76 -127.66
CA ALA A 293 1.76 37.79 -127.83
C ALA A 293 2.18 38.84 -128.87
N SER A 294 3.44 39.28 -128.87
CA SER A 294 3.94 40.23 -129.86
C SER A 294 3.97 39.63 -131.27
N ARG A 295 4.38 38.36 -131.44
CA ARG A 295 4.28 37.65 -132.72
C ARG A 295 2.83 37.46 -133.18
N ALA A 296 1.93 37.08 -132.27
CA ALA A 296 0.51 36.97 -132.59
C ALA A 296 -0.08 38.33 -133.00
N HIS A 297 0.31 39.41 -132.32
CA HIS A 297 -0.09 40.77 -132.68
C HIS A 297 0.46 41.20 -134.04
N GLN A 298 1.73 40.90 -134.34
CA GLN A 298 2.31 41.15 -135.66
C GLN A 298 1.57 40.39 -136.77
N LEU A 299 1.17 39.14 -136.53
CA LEU A 299 0.37 38.36 -137.47
C LEU A 299 -1.06 38.92 -137.63
N ASP A 300 -1.70 39.40 -136.55
CA ASP A 300 -3.02 40.03 -136.62
C ASP A 300 -2.97 41.36 -137.36
N VAL A 301 -1.96 42.20 -137.10
CA VAL A 301 -1.71 43.44 -137.85
C VAL A 301 -1.41 43.13 -139.32
N GLY A 302 -0.59 42.11 -139.59
CA GLY A 302 -0.31 41.66 -140.97
C GLY A 302 -1.57 41.19 -141.70
N ARG A 303 -2.46 40.46 -141.03
CA ARG A 303 -3.77 40.07 -141.59
C ARG A 303 -4.67 41.27 -141.84
N ARG A 304 -4.80 42.20 -140.88
CA ARG A 304 -5.58 43.44 -141.08
C ARG A 304 -5.05 44.29 -142.22
N LEU A 305 -3.73 44.41 -142.36
CA LEU A 305 -3.12 45.12 -143.48
C LEU A 305 -3.42 44.42 -144.82
N LEU A 306 -3.29 43.08 -144.88
CA LEU A 306 -3.69 42.31 -146.06
C LEU A 306 -5.18 42.50 -146.39
N ASP A 307 -6.07 42.47 -145.40
CA ASP A 307 -7.50 42.72 -145.58
C ASP A 307 -7.74 44.15 -146.10
N THR A 308 -7.04 45.16 -145.57
CA THR A 308 -7.15 46.54 -146.08
C THR A 308 -6.63 46.68 -147.51
N ILE A 309 -5.54 46.00 -147.88
CA ILE A 309 -5.02 45.99 -149.25
C ILE A 309 -5.99 45.28 -150.20
N LEU A 310 -6.62 44.19 -149.75
CA LEU A 310 -7.64 43.48 -150.53
C LEU A 310 -8.90 44.33 -150.73
N ILE A 311 -9.33 45.08 -149.71
CA ILE A 311 -10.44 46.04 -149.82
C ILE A 311 -10.07 47.18 -150.78
N ASP A 312 -8.89 47.79 -150.66
CA ASP A 312 -8.43 48.88 -151.54
C ASP A 312 -8.27 48.40 -153.01
N ALA A 313 -7.86 47.15 -153.22
CA ALA A 313 -7.79 46.52 -154.54
C ALA A 313 -9.18 46.23 -155.13
N LEU A 314 -10.16 45.87 -154.30
CA LEU A 314 -11.56 45.71 -154.71
C LEU A 314 -12.22 47.05 -155.05
N GLU A 315 -11.89 48.13 -154.33
CA GLU A 315 -12.40 49.48 -154.62
C GLU A 315 -11.82 50.07 -155.91
N ARG A 316 -10.58 49.74 -156.29
CA ARG A 316 -9.96 50.16 -157.57
C ARG A 316 -10.39 49.32 -158.79
N ALA A 317 -11.10 48.23 -158.57
CA ALA A 317 -11.58 47.32 -159.62
C ALA A 317 -13.03 47.62 -160.08
N ASN A 318 -13.68 48.63 -159.47
CA ASN A 318 -14.96 49.22 -159.90
C ASN A 318 -14.72 50.65 -160.41
#